data_AF-W0FTH2-F1
#
_entry.id   AF-W0FTH2-F1
#
_cell.length_a   1.000
_cell.length_b   1.000
_cell.length_c   1.000
_cell.angle_alpha   90.00
_cell.angle_beta   90.00
_cell.angle_gamma   90.00
#
_symmetry.space_group_name_H-M   'P 1'
#
loop_
_entity.id
_entity.type
_entity.pdbx_description
1 polymer ?
#
loop_
_entity_poly.entity_id
_entity_poly.type
_entity_poly.pdbx_seq_one_letter_code
_entity_poly.pdbx_strand_id
1 'polypeptide(L)'
;MTDVEHDPDTERYAYSPKALARLVLSSELRELADRAAAGVPTGGDDHAEPGEEVERALALVRQAQEVLTRAVLFERARHTSWEAIAEQMGMKRQSAHERYREAEQEWKDALHQPFNPIPPDTRFPFNYLRLHEAAYEPIKAGQDLDEWAMERGKGEHAVTGGLPTLSLLDEMSQLLDGLSHLYRDMHKRPDPAARLRLTERKAALLDRIAVEEGRPEAAVQAEEARALAARLRAEIDGAV
;
A
#
# COMPACT_ATOMS: atom_id res chain seq x y z
N MET A 1 -2.07 24.08 16.13
CA MET A 1 -1.60 22.86 15.44
C MET A 1 -2.09 22.98 14.03
N THR A 2 -1.19 23.23 13.09
CA THR A 2 -1.50 23.22 11.66
C THR A 2 -2.01 21.83 11.32
N ASP A 3 -3.24 21.77 10.84
CA ASP A 3 -3.80 20.60 10.18
C ASP A 3 -2.89 20.33 8.97
N VAL A 4 -1.93 19.44 9.13
CA VAL A 4 -1.07 19.03 8.02
C VAL A 4 -2.01 18.29 7.10
N GLU A 5 -2.30 18.84 5.94
CA GLU A 5 -3.12 18.18 4.93
C GLU A 5 -2.41 16.87 4.56
N HIS A 6 -2.98 15.76 5.02
CA HIS A 6 -2.47 14.41 4.80
C HIS A 6 -2.77 14.05 3.35
N ASP A 7 -1.73 13.94 2.51
CA ASP A 7 -1.83 13.48 1.13
C ASP A 7 -1.40 12.00 1.08
N PRO A 8 -2.38 11.06 1.02
CA PRO A 8 -2.09 9.62 1.00
C PRO A 8 -1.11 9.22 -0.10
N ASP A 9 -1.13 9.96 -1.22
CA ASP A 9 -0.32 9.67 -2.38
C ASP A 9 1.18 9.86 -2.10
N THR A 10 1.51 10.71 -1.13
CA THR A 10 2.89 10.99 -0.70
C THR A 10 3.28 10.26 0.59
N GLU A 11 2.32 9.99 1.47
CA GLU A 11 2.55 9.34 2.77
C GLU A 11 3.07 7.92 2.63
N ARG A 12 2.58 7.15 1.65
CA ARG A 12 3.03 5.77 1.43
C ARG A 12 4.54 5.63 1.26
N TYR A 13 5.22 6.66 0.72
CA TYR A 13 6.67 6.62 0.51
C TYR A 13 7.46 6.66 1.82
N ALA A 14 6.87 7.19 2.90
CA ALA A 14 7.50 7.20 4.23
C ALA A 14 7.55 5.81 4.89
N TYR A 15 6.86 4.81 4.31
CA TYR A 15 6.76 3.46 4.85
C TYR A 15 7.48 2.46 3.97
N SER A 16 8.22 1.53 4.58
CA SER A 16 8.80 0.41 3.84
C SER A 16 7.72 -0.47 3.19
N PRO A 17 8.00 -1.13 2.05
CA PRO A 17 7.11 -2.15 1.48
C PRO A 17 6.71 -3.22 2.51
N LYS A 18 7.61 -3.56 3.44
CA LYS A 18 7.33 -4.45 4.57
C LYS A 18 6.30 -3.86 5.54
N ALA A 19 6.42 -2.58 5.90
CA ALA A 19 5.47 -1.91 6.78
C ALA A 19 4.08 -1.81 6.13
N LEU A 20 4.02 -1.44 4.84
CA LEU A 20 2.78 -1.42 4.08
C LEU A 20 2.14 -2.81 3.98
N ALA A 21 2.93 -3.85 3.68
CA ALA A 21 2.42 -5.23 3.66
C ALA A 21 1.90 -5.68 5.02
N ARG A 22 2.52 -5.24 6.13
CA ARG A 22 2.03 -5.52 7.49
C ARG A 22 0.70 -4.84 7.79
N LEU A 23 0.53 -3.58 7.38
CA LEU A 23 -0.73 -2.85 7.52
C LEU A 23 -1.86 -3.55 6.74
N VAL A 24 -1.59 -3.94 5.49
CA VAL A 24 -2.55 -4.69 4.66
C VAL A 24 -2.92 -6.01 5.31
N LEU A 25 -1.94 -6.81 5.76
CA LEU A 25 -2.22 -8.07 6.47
C LEU A 25 -3.06 -7.83 7.72
N SER A 26 -2.77 -6.78 8.49
CA SER A 26 -3.49 -6.45 9.72
C SER A 26 -4.93 -6.01 9.42
N SER A 27 -5.15 -5.22 8.36
CA SER A 27 -6.47 -4.80 7.87
C SER A 27 -7.33 -6.00 7.46
N GLU A 28 -6.77 -6.92 6.68
CA GLU A 28 -7.51 -8.12 6.22
C GLU A 28 -7.83 -9.08 7.37
N LEU A 29 -6.92 -9.20 8.36
CA LEU A 29 -7.17 -9.96 9.59
C LEU A 29 -8.27 -9.33 10.44
N ARG A 30 -8.27 -8.00 10.59
CA ARG A 30 -9.31 -7.24 11.27
C ARG A 30 -10.67 -7.53 10.62
N GLU A 31 -10.76 -7.35 9.31
CA GLU A 31 -12.00 -7.59 8.57
C GLU A 31 -12.47 -9.04 8.66
N LEU A 32 -11.56 -10.02 8.57
CA LEU A 32 -11.91 -11.42 8.75
C LEU A 32 -12.47 -11.68 10.14
N ALA A 33 -11.86 -11.11 11.18
CA ALA A 33 -12.32 -11.26 12.56
C ALA A 33 -13.70 -10.64 12.76
N ASP A 34 -13.94 -9.44 12.26
CA ASP A 34 -15.24 -8.76 12.36
C ASP A 34 -16.33 -9.50 11.58
N ARG A 35 -16.02 -9.98 10.35
CA ARG A 35 -16.96 -10.79 9.56
C ARG A 35 -17.28 -12.13 10.24
N ALA A 36 -16.28 -12.80 10.81
CA ALA A 36 -16.47 -14.05 11.53
C ALA A 36 -17.32 -13.84 12.79
N ALA A 37 -17.10 -12.74 13.52
CA ALA A 37 -17.90 -12.38 14.68
C ALA A 37 -19.35 -12.05 14.30
N ALA A 38 -19.56 -11.28 13.22
CA ALA A 38 -20.90 -10.93 12.72
C ALA A 38 -21.67 -12.15 12.18
N GLY A 39 -20.95 -13.17 11.70
CA GLY A 39 -21.52 -14.43 11.23
C GLY A 39 -22.04 -15.35 12.33
N VAL A 40 -21.87 -15.02 13.62
CA VAL A 40 -22.44 -15.80 14.71
C VAL A 40 -23.94 -15.46 14.86
N PRO A 41 -24.86 -16.40 14.60
CA PRO A 41 -26.28 -16.13 14.68
C PRO A 41 -26.69 -15.83 16.13
N THR A 42 -27.42 -14.74 16.32
CA THR A 42 -27.97 -14.32 17.64
C THR A 42 -29.50 -14.22 17.65
N GLY A 43 -30.14 -14.25 16.47
CA GLY A 43 -31.59 -14.32 16.30
C GLY A 43 -32.08 -15.74 15.99
N GLY A 44 -33.39 -15.92 15.88
CA GLY A 44 -33.98 -17.17 15.39
C GLY A 44 -33.90 -17.28 13.85
N ASP A 45 -33.94 -18.51 13.34
CA ASP A 45 -33.73 -18.83 11.92
C ASP A 45 -34.96 -18.60 11.03
N ASP A 46 -36.03 -18.00 11.58
CA ASP A 46 -37.36 -17.92 10.95
C ASP A 46 -37.38 -17.14 9.61
N HIS A 47 -36.34 -16.37 9.31
CA HIS A 47 -36.20 -15.55 8.10
C HIS A 47 -34.99 -15.94 7.24
N ALA A 48 -34.25 -17.00 7.60
CA ALA A 48 -33.07 -17.42 6.85
C ALA A 48 -33.47 -18.06 5.52
N GLU A 49 -32.85 -17.64 4.42
CA GLU A 49 -33.10 -18.24 3.12
C GLU A 49 -32.34 -19.59 2.98
N PRO A 50 -32.90 -20.58 2.26
CA PRO A 50 -32.18 -21.83 2.00
C PRO A 50 -30.83 -21.58 1.32
N GLY A 51 -29.74 -21.98 2.00
CA GLY A 51 -28.37 -21.85 1.48
C GLY A 51 -27.61 -20.62 1.93
N GLU A 52 -28.26 -19.68 2.64
CA GLU A 52 -27.65 -18.44 3.15
C GLU A 52 -26.41 -18.72 4.03
N GLU A 53 -26.49 -19.71 4.93
CA GLU A 53 -25.37 -20.08 5.80
C GLU A 53 -24.18 -20.68 5.02
N VAL A 54 -24.44 -21.39 3.92
CA VAL A 54 -23.37 -21.90 3.04
C VAL A 54 -22.71 -20.74 2.30
N GLU A 55 -23.49 -19.76 1.82
CA GLU A 55 -22.95 -18.56 1.19
C GLU A 55 -22.07 -17.74 2.14
N ARG A 56 -22.54 -17.52 3.37
CA ARG A 56 -21.79 -16.84 4.44
C ARG A 56 -20.48 -17.56 4.75
N ALA A 57 -20.53 -18.90 4.90
CA ALA A 57 -19.32 -19.71 5.12
C ALA A 57 -18.34 -19.61 3.93
N LEU A 58 -18.83 -19.64 2.69
CA LEU A 58 -17.98 -19.47 1.50
C LEU A 58 -17.36 -18.08 1.41
N ALA A 59 -18.05 -17.04 1.87
CA ALA A 59 -17.48 -15.69 1.97
C ALA A 59 -16.32 -15.64 2.97
N LEU A 60 -16.46 -16.28 4.15
CA LEU A 60 -15.38 -16.38 5.13
C LEU A 60 -14.17 -17.17 4.59
N VAL A 61 -14.40 -18.27 3.86
CA VAL A 61 -13.31 -19.04 3.23
C VAL A 61 -12.56 -18.19 2.21
N ARG A 62 -13.26 -17.41 1.37
CA ARG A 62 -12.64 -16.51 0.39
C ARG A 62 -11.82 -15.42 1.09
N GLN A 63 -12.35 -14.82 2.14
CA GLN A 63 -11.64 -13.81 2.94
C GLN A 63 -10.39 -14.40 3.63
N ALA A 64 -10.47 -15.63 4.16
CA ALA A 64 -9.32 -16.30 4.76
C ALA A 64 -8.23 -16.64 3.73
N GLN A 65 -8.61 -16.97 2.50
CA GLN A 65 -7.66 -17.16 1.40
C GLN A 65 -6.96 -15.84 1.03
N GLU A 66 -7.67 -14.72 1.09
CA GLU A 66 -7.08 -13.40 0.86
C GLU A 66 -6.07 -13.04 1.97
N VAL A 67 -6.43 -13.25 3.23
CA VAL A 67 -5.50 -13.12 4.37
C VAL A 67 -4.24 -13.96 4.18
N LEU A 68 -4.37 -15.21 3.72
CA LEU A 68 -3.22 -16.07 3.43
C LEU A 68 -2.34 -15.48 2.32
N THR A 69 -2.94 -14.96 1.25
CA THR A 69 -2.20 -14.25 0.19
C THR A 69 -1.42 -13.06 0.78
N ARG A 70 -2.05 -12.21 1.61
CA ARG A 70 -1.37 -11.08 2.25
C ARG A 70 -0.27 -11.50 3.22
N ALA A 71 -0.46 -12.61 3.94
CA ALA A 71 0.57 -13.17 4.81
C ALA A 71 1.81 -13.61 4.00
N VAL A 72 1.60 -14.26 2.86
CA VAL A 72 2.69 -14.60 1.93
C VAL A 72 3.39 -13.34 1.44
N LEU A 73 2.65 -12.31 1.01
CA LEU A 73 3.24 -11.04 0.57
C LEU A 73 4.06 -10.35 1.66
N PHE A 74 3.58 -10.34 2.90
CA PHE A 74 4.31 -9.81 4.04
C PHE A 74 5.61 -10.58 4.30
N GLU A 75 5.57 -11.92 4.29
CA GLU A 75 6.78 -12.74 4.42
C GLU A 75 7.77 -12.50 3.27
N ARG A 76 7.28 -12.36 2.03
CA ARG A 76 8.12 -12.01 0.88
C ARG A 76 8.75 -10.62 1.03
N ALA A 77 8.01 -9.64 1.55
CA ALA A 77 8.53 -8.31 1.86
C ALA A 77 9.56 -8.30 3.00
N ARG A 78 9.59 -9.36 3.83
CA ARG A 78 10.63 -9.62 4.83
C ARG A 78 11.81 -10.43 4.29
N HIS A 79 11.83 -10.70 2.98
CA HIS A 79 12.83 -11.54 2.31
C HIS A 79 12.79 -13.02 2.70
N THR A 80 11.68 -13.52 3.25
CA THR A 80 11.49 -14.94 3.50
C THR A 80 11.49 -15.72 2.18
N SER A 81 12.21 -16.85 2.16
CA SER A 81 12.37 -17.65 0.95
C SER A 81 11.08 -18.42 0.61
N TRP A 82 10.90 -18.74 -0.67
CA TRP A 82 9.81 -19.62 -1.10
C TRP A 82 9.87 -21.03 -0.50
N GLU A 83 11.07 -21.50 -0.14
CA GLU A 83 11.26 -22.79 0.53
C GLU A 83 10.60 -22.77 1.91
N ALA A 84 10.92 -21.75 2.71
CA ALA A 84 10.39 -21.59 4.06
C ALA A 84 8.86 -21.35 4.05
N ILE A 85 8.36 -20.54 3.11
CA ILE A 85 6.90 -20.33 2.96
C ILE A 85 6.20 -21.65 2.60
N ALA A 86 6.75 -22.41 1.65
CA ALA A 86 6.14 -23.66 1.20
C ALA A 86 6.13 -24.73 2.30
N GLU A 87 7.20 -24.79 3.11
CA GLU A 87 7.29 -25.66 4.28
C GLU A 87 6.15 -25.39 5.27
N GLN A 88 5.90 -24.12 5.62
CA GLN A 88 4.80 -23.75 6.52
C GLN A 88 3.42 -24.09 5.96
N MET A 89 3.28 -24.11 4.64
CA MET A 89 2.03 -24.44 3.96
C MET A 89 1.88 -25.94 3.64
N GLY A 90 2.87 -26.78 3.99
CA GLY A 90 2.86 -28.20 3.67
C GLY A 90 2.85 -28.50 2.16
N MET A 91 3.50 -27.66 1.35
CA MET A 91 3.57 -27.83 -0.12
C MET A 91 5.00 -27.70 -0.65
N LYS A 92 5.19 -27.98 -1.94
CA LYS A 92 6.50 -27.83 -2.60
C LYS A 92 6.79 -26.36 -2.89
N ARG A 93 8.08 -25.98 -2.83
CA ARG A 93 8.57 -24.63 -3.19
C ARG A 93 8.01 -24.12 -4.52
N GLN A 94 8.07 -24.96 -5.55
CA GLN A 94 7.60 -24.60 -6.90
C GLN A 94 6.10 -24.31 -6.91
N SER A 95 5.30 -25.10 -6.20
CA SER A 95 3.84 -24.90 -6.10
C SER A 95 3.49 -23.60 -5.37
N ALA A 96 4.20 -23.27 -4.28
CA ALA A 96 4.01 -22.00 -3.60
C ALA A 96 4.37 -20.82 -4.51
N HIS A 97 5.51 -20.88 -5.19
CA HIS A 97 5.93 -19.83 -6.11
C HIS A 97 4.94 -19.65 -7.28
N GLU A 98 4.53 -20.73 -7.95
CA GLU A 98 3.56 -20.68 -9.05
C GLU A 98 2.23 -20.08 -8.61
N ARG A 99 1.76 -20.43 -7.41
CA ARG A 99 0.50 -19.94 -6.86
C ARG A 99 0.50 -18.46 -6.54
N TYR A 100 1.61 -17.92 -6.04
CA TYR A 100 1.65 -16.55 -5.47
C TYR A 100 2.51 -15.56 -6.26
N ARG A 101 3.24 -15.98 -7.30
CA ARG A 101 4.08 -15.08 -8.11
C ARG A 101 3.31 -13.91 -8.71
N GLU A 102 2.08 -14.16 -9.16
CA GLU A 102 1.24 -13.13 -9.80
C GLU A 102 0.80 -12.10 -8.76
N ALA A 103 0.36 -12.54 -7.59
CA ALA A 103 0.06 -11.66 -6.47
C ALA A 103 1.29 -10.87 -5.99
N GLU A 104 2.48 -11.49 -5.93
CA GLU A 104 3.73 -10.78 -5.56
C GLU A 104 4.10 -9.72 -6.60
N GLN A 105 3.96 -10.04 -7.89
CA GLN A 105 4.25 -9.10 -8.96
C GLN A 105 3.24 -7.94 -8.97
N GLU A 106 1.95 -8.26 -8.85
CA GLU A 106 0.86 -7.29 -8.77
C GLU A 106 1.06 -6.33 -7.61
N TRP A 107 1.41 -6.84 -6.43
CA TRP A 107 1.73 -6.04 -5.26
C TRP A 107 2.90 -5.07 -5.51
N LYS A 108 4.00 -5.56 -6.09
CA LYS A 108 5.18 -4.73 -6.40
C LYS A 108 4.84 -3.63 -7.40
N ASP A 109 4.05 -3.94 -8.42
CA ASP A 109 3.65 -2.96 -9.41
C ASP A 109 2.65 -1.95 -8.83
N ALA A 110 1.73 -2.38 -7.97
CA ALA A 110 0.76 -1.51 -7.29
C ALA A 110 1.41 -0.52 -6.32
N LEU A 111 2.55 -0.87 -5.70
CA LEU A 111 3.33 0.08 -4.89
C LEU A 111 3.83 1.28 -5.70
N HIS A 112 4.07 1.10 -7.00
CA HIS A 112 4.51 2.17 -7.90
C HIS A 112 3.34 2.79 -8.69
N GLN A 113 2.32 2.01 -8.99
CA GLN A 113 1.14 2.39 -9.74
C GLN A 113 -0.12 2.05 -8.92
N PRO A 114 -0.46 2.89 -7.92
CA PRO A 114 -1.51 2.59 -6.95
C PRO A 114 -2.92 2.58 -7.54
N PHE A 115 -3.10 3.18 -8.71
CA PHE A 115 -4.36 3.23 -9.42
C PHE A 115 -4.30 2.37 -10.68
N ASN A 116 -5.43 1.75 -11.02
CA ASN A 116 -5.58 1.10 -12.31
C ASN A 116 -5.48 2.14 -13.43
N PRO A 117 -4.77 1.83 -14.53
CA PRO A 117 -4.72 2.72 -15.68
C PRO A 117 -6.13 2.86 -16.25
N ILE A 118 -6.59 4.09 -16.44
CA ILE A 118 -7.87 4.36 -17.09
C ILE A 118 -7.71 4.10 -18.60
N PRO A 119 -8.51 3.21 -19.20
CA PRO A 119 -8.52 3.04 -20.66
C PRO A 119 -8.91 4.35 -21.36
N PRO A 120 -8.23 4.74 -22.45
CA PRO A 120 -8.41 6.04 -23.10
C PRO A 120 -9.83 6.27 -23.68
N ASP A 121 -10.63 5.21 -23.84
CA ASP A 121 -12.00 5.23 -24.33
C ASP A 121 -13.06 5.21 -23.20
N THR A 122 -12.65 5.32 -21.94
CA THR A 122 -13.57 5.27 -20.80
C THR A 122 -14.42 6.54 -20.69
N ARG A 123 -15.73 6.40 -20.90
CA ARG A 123 -16.70 7.50 -20.84
C ARG A 123 -16.82 8.16 -19.45
N PHE A 124 -16.53 7.41 -18.39
CA PHE A 124 -16.50 7.88 -17.00
C PHE A 124 -15.23 7.36 -16.31
N PRO A 125 -14.15 8.14 -16.30
CA PRO A 125 -12.88 7.71 -15.74
C PRO A 125 -12.99 7.68 -14.20
N PHE A 126 -13.23 6.49 -13.63
CA PHE A 126 -13.10 6.26 -12.21
C PHE A 126 -11.74 5.60 -11.93
N ASN A 127 -10.93 6.22 -11.09
CA ASN A 127 -9.69 5.63 -10.61
C ASN A 127 -10.03 4.58 -9.55
N TYR A 128 -9.88 3.30 -9.90
CA TYR A 128 -9.97 2.23 -8.92
C TYR A 128 -8.59 1.97 -8.35
N LEU A 129 -8.49 1.96 -7.02
CA LEU A 129 -7.27 1.58 -6.32
C LEU A 129 -6.88 0.15 -6.71
N ARG A 130 -5.68 0.02 -7.25
CA ARG A 130 -4.97 -1.25 -7.48
C ARG A 130 -4.23 -1.67 -6.22
N LEU A 131 -3.64 -0.70 -5.52
CA LEU A 131 -3.04 -0.90 -4.21
C LEU A 131 -4.12 -1.00 -3.15
N HIS A 132 -3.98 -1.93 -2.21
CA HIS A 132 -4.92 -2.08 -1.10
C HIS A 132 -5.01 -0.78 -0.28
N GLU A 133 -6.21 -0.37 0.14
CA GLU A 133 -6.47 0.91 0.84
C GLU A 133 -5.54 1.11 2.03
N ALA A 134 -5.36 0.09 2.88
CA ALA A 134 -4.43 0.16 4.02
C ALA A 134 -2.94 0.41 3.67
N ALA A 135 -2.51 0.15 2.44
CA ALA A 135 -1.18 0.52 1.94
C ALA A 135 -1.18 1.86 1.20
N TYR A 136 -2.35 2.29 0.70
CA TYR A 136 -2.54 3.57 0.06
C TYR A 136 -2.65 4.72 1.08
N GLU A 137 -3.39 4.49 2.17
CA GLU A 137 -3.62 5.44 3.27
C GLU A 137 -3.04 4.87 4.60
N PRO A 138 -1.71 4.67 4.70
CA PRO A 138 -1.12 3.91 5.81
C PRO A 138 -1.31 4.55 7.18
N ILE A 139 -1.39 5.88 7.27
CA ILE A 139 -1.60 6.58 8.54
C ILE A 139 -3.00 6.32 9.07
N LYS A 140 -4.03 6.58 8.25
CA LYS A 140 -5.44 6.34 8.59
C LYS A 140 -5.68 4.86 8.90
N ALA A 141 -5.19 3.96 8.05
CA ALA A 141 -5.33 2.52 8.30
C ALA A 141 -4.64 2.09 9.60
N GLY A 142 -3.48 2.67 9.92
CA GLY A 142 -2.82 2.49 11.20
C GLY A 142 -3.68 2.93 12.39
N GLN A 143 -4.26 4.13 12.32
CA GLN A 143 -5.16 4.67 13.35
C GLN A 143 -6.38 3.78 13.56
N ASP A 144 -7.05 3.37 12.47
CA ASP A 144 -8.23 2.51 12.52
C ASP A 144 -7.89 1.14 13.15
N LEU A 145 -6.69 0.61 12.88
CA LEU A 145 -6.22 -0.66 13.45
C LEU A 145 -5.88 -0.54 14.93
N ASP A 146 -5.27 0.58 15.33
CA ASP A 146 -4.94 0.87 16.73
C ASP A 146 -6.21 1.03 17.55
N GLU A 147 -7.20 1.79 17.05
CA GLU A 147 -8.51 1.95 17.68
C GLU A 147 -9.21 0.59 17.83
N TRP A 148 -9.30 -0.18 16.75
CA TRP A 148 -9.92 -1.51 16.77
C TRP A 148 -9.26 -2.46 17.80
N ALA A 149 -7.93 -2.42 17.89
CA ALA A 149 -7.17 -3.25 18.84
C ALA A 149 -7.43 -2.82 20.29
N MET A 150 -7.47 -1.51 20.55
CA MET A 150 -7.78 -0.96 21.87
C MET A 150 -9.19 -1.33 22.33
N GLU A 151 -10.21 -1.15 21.48
CA GLU A 151 -11.60 -1.50 21.79
C GLU A 151 -11.78 -2.97 22.20
N ARG A 152 -10.95 -3.86 21.63
CA ARG A 152 -11.01 -5.32 21.86
C ARG A 152 -9.98 -5.80 22.89
N GLY A 153 -9.28 -4.90 23.58
CA GLY A 153 -8.27 -5.23 24.58
C GLY A 153 -7.11 -6.08 24.03
N LYS A 154 -6.74 -5.88 22.76
CA LYS A 154 -5.68 -6.64 22.09
C LYS A 154 -4.33 -5.95 22.23
N GLY A 155 -3.37 -6.66 22.85
CA GLY A 155 -1.95 -6.30 22.87
C GLY A 155 -1.58 -5.24 23.91
N GLU A 156 -0.30 -5.19 24.27
CA GLU A 156 0.28 -4.13 25.11
C GLU A 156 0.68 -2.89 24.30
N HIS A 157 0.69 -3.01 22.97
CA HIS A 157 1.16 -2.00 22.03
C HIS A 157 0.19 -1.82 20.86
N ALA A 158 0.14 -0.61 20.33
CA ALA A 158 -0.57 -0.29 19.10
C ALA A 158 -0.05 -1.17 17.93
N VAL A 159 -0.92 -1.48 16.98
CA VAL A 159 -0.58 -2.18 15.74
C VAL A 159 0.50 -1.40 14.98
N THR A 160 0.40 -0.07 14.99
CA THR A 160 1.40 0.82 14.39
C THR A 160 2.69 0.93 15.18
N GLY A 161 2.68 0.63 16.49
CA GLY A 161 3.83 0.83 17.39
C GLY A 161 5.07 0.02 17.04
N GLY A 162 4.92 -1.01 16.20
CA GLY A 162 6.03 -1.82 15.66
C GLY A 162 6.32 -1.61 14.18
N LEU A 163 5.76 -0.57 13.54
CA LEU A 163 6.05 -0.22 12.14
C LEU A 163 7.26 0.70 12.11
N PRO A 164 8.43 0.25 11.63
CA PRO A 164 9.58 1.14 11.51
C PRO A 164 9.27 2.20 10.47
N THR A 165 9.32 3.47 10.88
CA THR A 165 9.42 4.60 9.95
C THR A 165 10.75 4.50 9.22
N LEU A 166 10.74 4.78 7.92
CA LEU A 166 11.97 4.82 7.15
C LEU A 166 12.89 5.94 7.63
N SER A 167 14.20 5.74 7.48
CA SER A 167 15.11 6.89 7.48
C SER A 167 14.84 7.76 6.26
N LEU A 168 15.20 9.04 6.32
CA LEU A 168 15.03 9.95 5.17
C LEU A 168 15.77 9.46 3.91
N LEU A 169 16.88 8.76 4.10
CA LEU A 169 17.66 8.18 3.01
C LEU A 169 16.97 6.96 2.39
N ASP A 170 16.32 6.13 3.21
CA ASP A 170 15.54 5.00 2.70
C ASP A 170 14.26 5.46 2.00
N GLU A 171 13.62 6.51 2.51
CA GLU A 171 12.50 7.19 1.85
C GLU A 171 12.94 7.72 0.48
N MET A 172 14.13 8.33 0.40
CA MET A 172 14.70 8.82 -0.87
C MET A 172 14.96 7.67 -1.84
N SER A 173 15.51 6.55 -1.36
CA SER A 173 15.73 5.36 -2.19
C SER A 173 14.43 4.86 -2.81
N GLN A 174 13.35 4.76 -2.02
CA GLN A 174 12.05 4.31 -2.52
C GLN A 174 11.43 5.28 -3.52
N LEU A 175 11.58 6.58 -3.28
CA LEU A 175 11.15 7.60 -4.22
C LEU A 175 11.88 7.48 -5.56
N LEU A 176 13.20 7.26 -5.52
CA LEU A 176 14.02 7.08 -6.72
C LEU A 176 13.67 5.79 -7.47
N ASP A 177 13.32 4.71 -6.76
CA ASP A 177 12.79 3.49 -7.36
C ASP A 177 11.45 3.75 -8.07
N GLY A 178 10.56 4.54 -7.44
CA GLY A 178 9.30 4.98 -8.06
C GLY A 178 9.51 5.80 -9.33
N LEU A 179 10.46 6.75 -9.31
CA LEU A 179 10.84 7.51 -10.49
C LEU A 179 11.41 6.59 -11.57
N SER A 180 12.31 5.66 -11.21
CA SER A 180 12.90 4.71 -12.15
C SER A 180 11.84 3.80 -12.78
N HIS A 181 10.82 3.40 -12.02
CA HIS A 181 9.68 2.65 -12.52
C HIS A 181 8.88 3.42 -13.58
N LEU A 182 8.64 4.72 -13.40
CA LEU A 182 7.97 5.55 -14.42
C LEU A 182 8.72 5.57 -15.76
N TYR A 183 10.05 5.45 -15.73
CA TYR A 183 10.90 5.44 -16.92
C TYR A 183 11.29 4.04 -17.40
N ARG A 184 10.75 2.98 -16.79
CA ARG A 184 11.12 1.58 -17.12
C ARG A 184 10.82 1.26 -18.59
N ASP A 185 9.70 1.73 -19.10
CA ASP A 185 9.32 1.58 -20.51
C ASP A 185 9.79 2.78 -21.32
N MET A 186 10.93 2.63 -22.00
CA MET A 186 11.49 3.69 -22.86
C MET A 186 10.60 4.08 -24.03
N HIS A 187 9.63 3.24 -24.40
CA HIS A 187 8.73 3.49 -25.54
C HIS A 187 7.44 4.19 -25.14
N LYS A 188 7.14 4.27 -23.84
CA LYS A 188 5.96 4.94 -23.30
C LYS A 188 6.37 6.26 -22.66
N ARG A 189 5.70 7.36 -23.03
CA ARG A 189 5.86 8.62 -22.32
C ARG A 189 5.39 8.42 -20.87
N PRO A 190 6.19 8.76 -19.85
CA PRO A 190 5.77 8.63 -18.47
C PRO A 190 4.53 9.48 -18.22
N ASP A 191 3.63 9.00 -17.36
CA ASP A 191 2.46 9.77 -16.94
C ASP A 191 2.91 11.13 -16.38
N PRO A 192 2.53 12.24 -17.02
CA PRO A 192 2.91 13.58 -16.57
C PRO A 192 2.48 13.86 -15.13
N ALA A 193 1.29 13.39 -14.74
CA ALA A 193 0.75 13.63 -13.40
C ALA A 193 1.55 12.87 -12.34
N ALA A 194 1.81 11.57 -12.54
CA ALA A 194 2.68 10.80 -11.64
C ALA A 194 4.10 11.36 -11.56
N ARG A 195 4.66 11.82 -12.69
CA ARG A 195 5.99 12.44 -12.73
C ARG A 195 6.04 13.73 -11.92
N LEU A 196 5.03 14.59 -12.04
CA LEU A 196 4.92 15.81 -11.24
C LEU A 196 4.89 15.48 -9.75
N ARG A 197 3.99 14.58 -9.32
CA ARG A 197 3.82 14.20 -7.90
C ARG A 197 5.12 13.68 -7.27
N LEU A 198 5.82 12.76 -7.96
CA LEU A 198 7.10 12.24 -7.45
C LEU A 198 8.19 13.31 -7.38
N THR A 199 8.19 14.27 -8.30
CA THR A 199 9.16 15.38 -8.30
C THR A 199 8.90 16.34 -7.15
N GLU A 200 7.64 16.62 -6.84
CA GLU A 200 7.24 17.44 -5.68
C GLU A 200 7.63 16.77 -4.36
N ARG A 201 7.35 15.47 -4.22
CA ARG A 201 7.79 14.71 -3.04
C ARG A 201 9.31 14.68 -2.91
N LYS A 202 10.05 14.59 -4.03
CA LYS A 202 11.52 14.69 -4.04
C LYS A 202 11.98 16.00 -3.42
N ALA A 203 11.39 17.12 -3.83
CA ALA A 203 11.73 18.43 -3.30
C ALA A 203 11.48 18.51 -1.79
N ALA A 204 10.28 18.13 -1.34
CA ALA A 204 9.92 18.15 0.08
C ALA A 204 10.85 17.27 0.94
N LEU A 205 11.23 16.10 0.43
CA LEU A 205 12.14 15.20 1.14
C LEU A 205 13.57 15.74 1.19
N LEU A 206 14.05 16.37 0.11
CA LEU A 206 15.36 17.03 0.09
C LEU A 206 15.42 18.22 1.06
N ASP A 207 14.34 18.99 1.19
CA ASP A 207 14.22 20.06 2.19
C ASP A 207 14.34 19.50 3.62
N ARG A 208 13.67 18.37 3.90
CA ARG A 208 13.80 17.67 5.20
C ARG A 208 15.21 17.16 5.44
N ILE A 209 15.86 16.54 4.44
CA ILE A 209 17.25 16.06 4.55
C ILE A 209 18.20 17.24 4.83
N ALA A 210 17.98 18.39 4.20
CA ALA A 210 18.82 19.56 4.42
C ALA A 210 18.76 20.04 5.89
N VAL A 211 17.57 20.01 6.49
CA VAL A 211 17.33 20.48 7.86
C VAL A 211 17.68 19.41 8.91
N GLU A 212 17.10 18.21 8.78
CA GLU A 212 17.17 17.14 9.77
C GLU A 212 18.54 16.44 9.80
N GLU A 213 19.17 16.25 8.63
CA GLU A 213 20.48 15.57 8.50
C GLU A 213 21.64 16.57 8.34
N GLY A 214 21.37 17.87 8.35
CA GLY A 214 22.38 18.92 8.24
C GLY A 214 23.15 18.92 6.90
N ARG A 215 22.48 18.59 5.79
CA ARG A 215 23.08 18.50 4.44
C ARG A 215 22.68 19.68 3.54
N PRO A 216 23.38 20.82 3.58
CA PRO A 216 22.99 22.02 2.85
C PRO A 216 22.97 21.83 1.32
N GLU A 217 23.74 20.89 0.78
CA GLU A 217 23.70 20.52 -0.64
C GLU A 217 22.33 19.96 -1.07
N ALA A 218 21.56 19.36 -0.16
CA ALA A 218 20.22 18.88 -0.44
C ALA A 218 19.25 20.03 -0.70
N ALA A 219 19.44 21.20 -0.08
CA ALA A 219 18.61 22.37 -0.34
C ALA A 219 18.76 22.87 -1.79
N VAL A 220 19.98 22.82 -2.34
CA VAL A 220 20.22 23.17 -3.75
C VAL A 220 19.48 22.20 -4.68
N GLN A 221 19.53 20.90 -4.38
CA GLN A 221 18.80 19.88 -5.15
C GLN A 221 17.27 20.02 -5.00
N ALA A 222 16.79 20.49 -3.84
CA ALA A 222 15.38 20.75 -3.60
C ALA A 222 14.88 21.88 -4.51
N GLU A 223 15.64 22.97 -4.64
CA GLU A 223 15.34 24.06 -5.60
C GLU A 223 15.26 23.55 -7.04
N GLU A 224 16.21 22.71 -7.46
CA GLU A 224 16.20 22.10 -8.80
C GLU A 224 14.96 21.22 -9.02
N ALA A 225 14.59 20.42 -8.02
CA ALA A 225 13.38 19.60 -8.08
C ALA A 225 12.11 20.45 -8.14
N ARG A 226 12.01 21.54 -7.37
CA ARG A 226 10.86 22.47 -7.42
C ARG A 226 10.78 23.19 -8.77
N ALA A 227 11.91 23.59 -9.35
CA ALA A 227 11.96 24.16 -10.69
C ALA A 227 11.49 23.17 -11.76
N LEU A 228 11.87 21.89 -11.65
CA LEU A 228 11.37 20.84 -12.54
C LEU A 228 9.86 20.61 -12.36
N ALA A 229 9.36 20.53 -11.12
CA ALA A 229 7.94 20.39 -10.84
C ALA A 229 7.13 21.55 -11.43
N ALA A 230 7.60 22.79 -11.29
CA ALA A 230 6.95 23.96 -11.88
C ALA A 230 6.87 23.87 -13.42
N ARG A 231 7.92 23.40 -14.08
CA ARG A 231 7.90 23.15 -15.54
C ARG A 231 6.89 22.07 -15.92
N LEU A 232 6.87 20.96 -15.19
CA LEU A 232 5.94 19.86 -15.44
C LEU A 232 4.48 20.27 -15.25
N ARG A 233 4.20 21.09 -14.22
CA ARG A 233 2.86 21.64 -14.01
C ARG A 233 2.43 22.53 -15.18
N ALA A 234 3.30 23.43 -15.64
CA ALA A 234 3.02 24.26 -16.81
C ALA A 234 2.81 23.43 -18.10
N GLU A 235 3.54 22.33 -18.28
CA GLU A 235 3.34 21.41 -19.41
C GLU A 235 1.98 20.70 -19.34
N ILE A 236 1.52 20.31 -18.15
CA ILE A 236 0.21 19.68 -17.94
C ILE A 236 -0.90 20.71 -18.20
N ASP A 237 -0.81 21.88 -17.59
CA ASP A 237 -1.82 22.94 -17.72
C ASP A 237 -1.93 23.48 -19.16
N GLY A 238 -0.82 23.49 -19.92
CA GLY A 238 -0.81 23.90 -21.32
C GLY A 238 -1.21 22.80 -22.33
N ALA A 239 -1.40 21.56 -21.86
CA ALA A 239 -1.84 20.43 -22.69
C ALA A 239 -3.35 20.13 -22.55
N VAL A 240 -4.03 20.81 -21.64
CA VAL A 240 -5.50 20.80 -21.44
C VAL A 240 -6.14 21.91 -22.29
#